data_AF-A0A1I8IPH7-F1
#
_entry.id   AF-A0A1I8IPH7-F1
#
_cell.length_a   1.000
_cell.length_b   1.000
_cell.length_c   1.000
_cell.angle_alpha   90.00
_cell.angle_beta   90.00
_cell.angle_gamma   90.00
#
_symmetry.space_group_name_H-M   'P 1'
#
loop_
_entity.id
_entity.type
_entity.pdbx_description
1 polymer ?
#
loop_
_entity_poly.entity_id
_entity_poly.type
_entity_poly.pdbx_seq_one_letter_code
_entity_poly.pdbx_strand_id
1 'polypeptide(L)'
;MSLIETLSIQGIRSFEPSRPQKLDFIRPVTLIVGTNGAGKTTIIECLKYATTGELPPGAKTNGSFVHDPKLTGEATIRAKVGIKMIDVFKQPMMVTRSLEATQKQNQRSVTVRTMDATIKRVLPNGQVQSLNQKCTSIDSELAISLGVSKPVLEYVIFCHQEESNWPLMEGKLVKQRFDEIFASARYVKALEEVRGLKKIYDQQVKSTDAELAHLRQVKEEADSKSRDLAEKKVRLSAYEEEKRKVTERLEPLEAALAKYEEQLEQVNRLQAQLDSGREQRSSLARDIEEQRSGIDSLFEGDDEALETRLASVAKEDAELDSRLAKLRRDLDSARASESALEAQAQALAVELGRLQQERDRAE
;
A
#
# COMPACT_ATOMS: atom_id res chain seq x y z
N MET A 1 -64.78 -19.36 8.77
CA MET A 1 -64.91 -20.69 9.43
C MET A 1 -65.01 -21.74 8.33
N SER A 2 -64.06 -22.67 8.35
CA SER A 2 -64.02 -23.88 7.53
C SER A 2 -64.97 -24.95 8.10
N LEU A 3 -65.29 -25.98 7.32
CA LEU A 3 -66.25 -27.01 7.71
C LEU A 3 -65.97 -28.34 7.01
N ILE A 4 -66.02 -29.45 7.74
CA ILE A 4 -65.95 -30.79 7.14
C ILE A 4 -67.38 -31.24 6.86
N GLU A 5 -67.67 -31.62 5.61
CA GLU A 5 -69.01 -32.03 5.17
C GLU A 5 -69.14 -33.55 5.13
N THR A 6 -68.15 -34.24 4.56
CA THR A 6 -68.22 -35.69 4.33
C THR A 6 -66.86 -36.33 4.56
N LEU A 7 -66.84 -37.47 5.23
CA LEU A 7 -65.70 -38.38 5.31
C LEU A 7 -65.98 -39.61 4.43
N SER A 8 -64.98 -40.06 3.70
CA SER A 8 -64.99 -41.30 2.90
C SER A 8 -63.83 -42.19 3.36
N ILE A 9 -64.12 -43.42 3.76
CA ILE A 9 -63.14 -44.40 4.26
C ILE A 9 -63.21 -45.66 3.40
N GLN A 10 -62.06 -46.17 2.98
CA GLN A 10 -61.94 -47.42 2.21
C GLN A 10 -60.67 -48.14 2.61
N GLY A 11 -60.75 -49.45 2.89
CA GLY A 11 -59.57 -50.29 3.17
C GLY A 11 -58.81 -49.91 4.44
N ILE A 12 -59.47 -49.34 5.44
CA ILE A 12 -58.87 -48.94 6.74
C ILE A 12 -59.45 -49.83 7.84
N ARG A 13 -58.63 -50.59 8.57
CA ARG A 13 -59.07 -51.52 9.62
C ARG A 13 -60.32 -52.32 9.23
N SER A 14 -61.45 -52.17 9.93
CA SER A 14 -62.70 -52.89 9.64
C SER A 14 -63.47 -52.37 8.42
N PHE A 15 -63.06 -51.25 7.81
CA PHE A 15 -63.66 -50.74 6.59
C PHE A 15 -63.13 -51.50 5.38
N GLU A 16 -64.03 -52.16 4.66
CA GLU A 16 -63.69 -53.01 3.52
C GLU A 16 -62.93 -52.26 2.42
N PRO A 17 -62.00 -52.94 1.72
CA PRO A 17 -61.26 -52.35 0.61
C PRO A 17 -62.08 -52.29 -0.69
N SER A 18 -63.10 -53.13 -0.85
CA SER A 18 -63.92 -53.25 -2.05
C SER A 18 -64.79 -52.01 -2.30
N ARG A 19 -65.33 -51.39 -1.24
CA ARG A 19 -66.29 -50.30 -1.34
C ARG A 19 -66.00 -49.17 -0.34
N PRO A 20 -65.95 -47.90 -0.79
CA PRO A 20 -65.84 -46.78 0.12
C PRO A 20 -67.13 -46.59 0.92
N GLN A 21 -67.00 -46.43 2.23
CA GLN A 21 -68.07 -46.02 3.13
C GLN A 21 -68.00 -44.51 3.34
N LYS A 22 -69.16 -43.83 3.34
CA LYS A 22 -69.26 -42.37 3.51
C LYS A 22 -70.03 -42.03 4.76
N LEU A 23 -69.60 -40.96 5.43
CA LEU A 23 -70.25 -40.39 6.61
C LEU A 23 -70.39 -38.88 6.39
N ASP A 24 -71.62 -38.39 6.38
CA ASP A 24 -71.91 -36.96 6.29
C ASP A 24 -72.04 -36.35 7.69
N PHE A 25 -71.35 -35.24 7.91
CA PHE A 25 -71.40 -34.51 9.18
C PHE A 25 -72.56 -33.53 9.20
N ILE A 26 -73.33 -33.59 10.28
CA ILE A 26 -74.50 -32.75 10.52
C ILE A 26 -74.13 -31.68 11.55
N ARG A 27 -74.69 -30.48 11.38
CA ARG A 27 -74.50 -29.32 12.25
C ARG A 27 -75.66 -29.18 13.24
N PRO A 28 -75.41 -28.74 14.49
CA PRO A 28 -74.10 -28.45 15.07
C PRO A 28 -73.40 -29.69 15.67
N VAL A 29 -74.13 -30.81 15.82
CA VAL A 29 -73.64 -32.03 16.48
C VAL A 29 -73.89 -33.23 15.58
N THR A 30 -72.86 -34.06 15.40
CA THR A 30 -72.94 -35.37 14.75
C THR A 30 -72.75 -36.45 15.80
N LEU A 31 -73.77 -37.29 16.01
CA LEU A 31 -73.71 -38.39 16.97
C LEU A 31 -73.29 -39.69 16.27
N ILE A 32 -72.19 -40.30 16.72
CA ILE A 32 -71.69 -41.57 16.20
C ILE A 32 -71.84 -42.64 17.28
N VAL A 33 -72.80 -43.55 17.10
CA VAL A 33 -73.07 -44.67 18.03
C VAL A 33 -72.77 -46.01 17.37
N GLY A 34 -72.49 -47.01 18.20
CA GLY A 34 -72.21 -48.37 17.74
C GLY A 34 -71.58 -49.21 18.85
N THR A 35 -71.53 -50.52 18.65
CA THR A 35 -70.90 -51.46 19.59
C THR A 35 -69.38 -51.25 19.67
N ASN A 36 -68.74 -51.87 20.66
CA ASN A 36 -67.28 -51.91 20.73
C ASN A 36 -66.73 -52.68 19.52
N GLY A 37 -65.66 -52.15 18.92
CA GLY A 37 -65.13 -52.70 17.67
C GLY A 37 -65.85 -52.26 16.39
N ALA A 38 -66.96 -51.50 16.47
CA ALA A 38 -67.69 -51.01 15.29
C ALA A 38 -66.93 -49.96 14.44
N GLY A 39 -65.70 -49.60 14.81
CA GLY A 39 -64.88 -48.63 14.05
C GLY A 39 -65.08 -47.16 14.42
N LYS A 40 -65.77 -46.85 15.53
CA LYS A 40 -65.99 -45.45 15.99
C LYS A 40 -64.68 -44.67 16.15
N THR A 41 -63.70 -45.23 16.85
CA THR A 41 -62.37 -44.61 17.04
C THR A 41 -61.64 -44.48 15.70
N THR A 42 -61.77 -45.48 14.82
CA THR A 42 -61.20 -45.46 13.46
C THR A 42 -61.73 -44.30 12.61
N ILE A 43 -62.98 -43.89 12.79
CA ILE A 43 -63.53 -42.70 12.10
C ILE A 43 -62.76 -41.44 12.50
N ILE A 44 -62.49 -41.26 13.80
CA ILE A 44 -61.75 -40.10 14.31
C ILE A 44 -60.29 -40.15 13.87
N GLU A 45 -59.67 -41.32 13.89
CA GLU A 45 -58.34 -41.53 13.34
C GLU A 45 -58.26 -41.21 11.84
N CYS A 46 -59.29 -41.55 11.06
CA CYS A 46 -59.36 -41.19 9.64
C CYS A 46 -59.45 -39.68 9.46
N LEU A 47 -60.21 -38.96 10.30
CA LEU A 47 -60.25 -37.50 10.28
C LEU A 47 -58.89 -36.89 10.63
N LYS A 48 -58.22 -37.41 11.67
CA LYS A 48 -56.85 -37.03 12.02
C LYS A 48 -55.91 -37.26 10.83
N TYR A 49 -55.88 -38.47 10.29
CA TYR A 49 -55.01 -38.84 9.17
C TYR A 49 -55.28 -37.99 7.92
N ALA A 50 -56.54 -37.77 7.56
CA ALA A 50 -56.90 -36.94 6.41
C ALA A 50 -56.39 -35.51 6.55
N THR A 51 -56.47 -34.94 7.76
CA THR A 51 -56.15 -33.53 8.02
C THR A 51 -54.68 -33.28 8.35
N THR A 52 -53.98 -34.22 8.99
CA THR A 52 -52.60 -34.03 9.48
C THR A 52 -51.56 -34.96 8.86
N GLY A 53 -52.00 -36.01 8.15
CA GLY A 53 -51.14 -37.06 7.62
C GLY A 53 -50.59 -38.03 8.69
N GLU A 54 -50.86 -37.79 9.97
CA GLU A 54 -50.37 -38.65 11.06
C GLU A 54 -51.19 -39.93 11.17
N LEU A 55 -50.47 -41.05 11.25
CA LEU A 55 -51.06 -42.36 11.50
C LEU A 55 -51.36 -42.52 13.01
N PRO A 56 -52.32 -43.38 13.39
CA PRO A 56 -52.59 -43.68 14.79
C PRO A 56 -51.36 -44.23 15.52
N PRO A 57 -51.30 -44.07 16.86
CA PRO A 57 -50.24 -44.66 17.68
C PRO A 57 -50.08 -46.16 17.39
N GLY A 58 -48.82 -46.62 17.27
CA GLY A 58 -48.49 -48.02 16.99
C GLY A 58 -48.77 -48.51 15.55
N ALA A 59 -49.48 -47.74 14.71
CA ALA A 59 -49.83 -48.17 13.35
C ALA A 59 -48.63 -48.16 12.38
N LYS A 60 -47.64 -47.29 12.59
CA LYS A 60 -46.42 -47.21 11.74
C LYS A 60 -45.59 -48.49 11.79
N THR A 61 -45.54 -49.17 12.93
CA THR A 61 -44.67 -50.35 13.15
C THR A 61 -45.26 -51.63 12.57
N ASN A 62 -46.59 -51.79 12.63
CA ASN A 62 -47.25 -53.06 12.31
C ASN A 62 -48.18 -52.99 11.09
N GLY A 63 -48.32 -51.81 10.48
CA GLY A 63 -49.23 -51.62 9.35
C GLY A 63 -50.72 -51.73 9.71
N SER A 64 -51.06 -51.69 11.00
CA SER A 64 -52.40 -52.02 11.53
C SER A 64 -53.51 -51.01 11.20
N PHE A 65 -53.18 -49.91 10.51
CA PHE A 65 -54.19 -48.94 10.08
C PHE A 65 -54.85 -49.35 8.76
N VAL A 66 -54.10 -49.97 7.85
CA VAL A 66 -54.66 -50.48 6.60
C VAL A 66 -55.32 -51.83 6.87
N HIS A 67 -56.41 -52.14 6.17
CA HIS A 67 -57.08 -53.43 6.25
C HIS A 67 -56.08 -54.56 5.95
N ASP A 68 -56.05 -55.59 6.79
CA ASP A 68 -55.04 -56.66 6.71
C ASP A 68 -55.24 -57.48 5.42
N PRO A 69 -54.25 -57.52 4.50
CA PRO A 69 -54.34 -58.31 3.27
C PRO A 69 -54.62 -59.80 3.53
N LYS A 70 -54.26 -60.33 4.70
CA LYS A 70 -54.52 -61.72 5.09
C LYS A 70 -56.02 -62.04 5.21
N LEU A 71 -56.85 -61.05 5.54
CA LEU A 71 -58.29 -61.24 5.72
C LEU A 71 -59.03 -61.33 4.39
N THR A 72 -58.49 -60.74 3.33
CA THR A 72 -59.08 -60.76 1.98
C THR A 72 -58.44 -61.80 1.07
N GLY A 73 -57.25 -62.32 1.43
CA GLY A 73 -56.47 -63.22 0.58
C GLY A 73 -55.76 -62.51 -0.58
N GLU A 74 -55.73 -61.17 -0.59
CA GLU A 74 -55.06 -60.38 -1.61
C GLU A 74 -53.60 -60.10 -1.21
N ALA A 75 -52.68 -60.01 -2.18
CA ALA A 75 -51.29 -59.69 -1.89
C ALA A 75 -51.08 -58.20 -1.51
N THR A 76 -51.97 -57.34 -2.00
CA THR A 76 -51.89 -55.88 -1.81
C THR A 76 -53.27 -55.30 -1.54
N ILE A 77 -53.37 -54.44 -0.53
CA ILE A 77 -54.58 -53.69 -0.20
C ILE A 77 -54.31 -52.20 -0.36
N ARG A 78 -55.17 -51.52 -1.10
CA ARG A 78 -55.15 -50.06 -1.21
C ARG A 78 -56.22 -49.45 -0.32
N ALA A 79 -55.79 -48.58 0.58
CA ALA A 79 -56.67 -47.81 1.43
C ALA A 79 -56.76 -46.37 0.97
N LYS A 80 -57.92 -45.76 1.17
CA LYS A 80 -58.16 -44.34 0.87
C LYS A 80 -58.97 -43.70 1.98
N VAL A 81 -58.52 -42.52 2.39
CA VAL A 81 -59.27 -41.64 3.28
C VAL A 81 -59.48 -40.31 2.57
N GLY A 82 -60.74 -39.95 2.36
CA GLY A 82 -61.13 -38.71 1.69
C GLY A 82 -61.99 -37.84 2.60
N ILE A 83 -61.74 -36.53 2.60
CA ILE A 83 -62.62 -35.55 3.24
C ILE A 83 -63.12 -34.55 2.20
N LYS A 84 -64.42 -34.25 2.24
CA LYS A 84 -65.02 -33.11 1.56
C LYS A 84 -65.24 -32.02 2.60
N MET A 85 -64.80 -30.81 2.30
CA MET A 85 -64.83 -29.68 3.22
C MET A 85 -65.05 -28.36 2.48
N ILE A 86 -65.48 -27.35 3.22
CA ILE A 86 -65.47 -25.95 2.81
C ILE A 86 -64.29 -25.30 3.54
N ASP A 87 -63.42 -24.63 2.80
CA ASP A 87 -62.25 -23.96 3.37
C ASP A 87 -62.60 -22.64 4.07
N VAL A 88 -61.58 -21.98 4.64
CA VAL A 88 -61.73 -20.65 5.25
C VAL A 88 -62.19 -19.57 4.27
N PHE A 89 -61.90 -19.73 2.98
CA PHE A 89 -62.29 -18.83 1.87
C PHE A 89 -63.67 -19.19 1.27
N LYS A 90 -64.42 -20.09 1.91
CA LYS A 90 -65.75 -20.56 1.48
C LYS A 90 -65.75 -21.32 0.14
N GLN A 91 -64.60 -21.86 -0.26
CA GLN A 91 -64.46 -22.68 -1.46
C GLN A 91 -64.62 -24.17 -1.12
N PRO A 92 -65.41 -24.93 -1.91
CA PRO A 92 -65.46 -26.38 -1.78
C PRO A 92 -64.12 -27.02 -2.12
N MET A 93 -63.68 -27.92 -1.25
CA MET A 93 -62.41 -28.65 -1.36
C MET A 93 -62.61 -30.12 -1.01
N MET A 94 -61.88 -30.99 -1.69
CA MET A 94 -61.79 -32.41 -1.39
C MET A 94 -60.32 -32.80 -1.25
N VAL A 95 -59.99 -33.47 -0.16
CA VAL A 95 -58.65 -34.05 0.05
C VAL A 95 -58.77 -35.55 0.09
N THR A 96 -57.86 -36.25 -0.58
CA THR A 96 -57.78 -37.71 -0.56
C THR A 96 -56.35 -38.14 -0.28
N ARG A 97 -56.17 -38.96 0.76
CA ARG A 97 -54.91 -39.63 1.08
C ARG A 97 -55.04 -41.11 0.82
N SER A 98 -53.99 -41.71 0.25
CA SER A 98 -53.98 -43.13 -0.09
C SER A 98 -52.81 -43.83 0.57
N LEU A 99 -53.05 -45.07 1.00
CA LEU A 99 -52.05 -45.98 1.56
C LEU A 99 -52.09 -47.30 0.77
N GLU A 100 -50.98 -47.99 0.71
CA GLU A 100 -50.90 -49.35 0.15
C GLU A 100 -50.23 -50.27 1.17
N ALA A 101 -50.91 -51.34 1.57
CA ALA A 101 -50.37 -52.40 2.39
C ALA A 101 -50.04 -53.60 1.52
N THR A 102 -48.80 -54.08 1.62
CA THR A 102 -48.32 -55.21 0.83
C THR A 102 -47.83 -56.31 1.75
N GLN A 103 -48.37 -57.51 1.55
CA GLN A 103 -47.86 -58.72 2.20
C GLN A 103 -46.95 -59.46 1.21
N LYS A 104 -45.65 -59.53 1.53
CA LYS A 104 -44.71 -60.34 0.74
C LYS A 104 -44.82 -61.80 1.15
N GLN A 105 -44.79 -62.71 0.17
CA GLN A 105 -44.94 -64.16 0.33
C GLN A 105 -43.99 -64.79 1.38
N ASN A 106 -42.83 -64.17 1.64
CA ASN A 106 -41.80 -64.64 2.58
C ASN A 106 -41.67 -63.81 3.87
N GLN A 107 -42.52 -62.79 4.10
CA GLN A 107 -42.47 -61.95 5.30
C GLN A 107 -43.79 -62.03 6.06
N ARG A 108 -43.70 -62.30 7.37
CA ARG A 108 -44.86 -62.36 8.27
C ARG A 108 -45.46 -60.98 8.56
N SER A 109 -44.66 -59.92 8.35
CA SER A 109 -45.00 -58.52 8.52
C SER A 109 -45.61 -57.90 7.27
N VAL A 110 -46.63 -57.07 7.45
CA VAL A 110 -47.24 -56.26 6.39
C VAL A 110 -46.50 -54.93 6.30
N THR A 111 -46.07 -54.56 5.09
CA THR A 111 -45.40 -53.27 4.86
C THR A 111 -46.41 -52.27 4.33
N VAL A 112 -46.55 -51.12 4.99
CA VAL A 112 -47.42 -50.03 4.55
C VAL A 112 -46.61 -48.92 3.90
N ARG A 113 -47.04 -48.50 2.72
CA ARG A 113 -46.49 -47.38 1.96
C ARG A 113 -47.53 -46.27 1.85
N THR A 114 -47.12 -45.05 2.18
CA THR A 114 -47.92 -43.85 1.91
C THR A 114 -47.77 -43.45 0.45
N MET A 115 -48.90 -43.27 -0.23
CA MET A 115 -48.95 -42.82 -1.62
C MET A 115 -49.17 -41.31 -1.69
N ASP A 116 -49.02 -40.72 -2.87
CA ASP A 116 -49.30 -39.29 -3.06
C ASP A 116 -50.75 -38.98 -2.72
N ALA A 117 -50.96 -37.83 -2.09
CA ALA A 117 -52.27 -37.33 -1.76
C ALA A 117 -52.71 -36.30 -2.81
N THR A 118 -54.02 -36.14 -2.93
CA THR A 118 -54.64 -35.28 -3.93
C THR A 118 -55.53 -34.26 -3.25
N ILE A 119 -55.37 -32.99 -3.65
CA ILE A 119 -56.28 -31.90 -3.31
C ILE A 119 -57.05 -31.51 -4.56
N LYS A 120 -58.37 -31.44 -4.47
CA LYS A 120 -59.24 -30.85 -5.49
C LYS A 120 -59.96 -29.65 -4.91
N ARG A 121 -59.91 -28.52 -5.60
CA ARG A 121 -60.60 -27.28 -5.23
C ARG A 121 -61.50 -26.82 -6.36
N VAL A 122 -62.67 -26.30 -6.00
CA VAL A 122 -63.52 -25.58 -6.94
C VAL A 122 -63.20 -24.11 -6.77
N LEU A 123 -62.69 -23.48 -7.82
CA LEU A 123 -62.37 -22.06 -7.84
C LEU A 123 -63.64 -21.21 -8.02
N PRO A 124 -63.62 -19.90 -7.70
CA PRO A 124 -64.78 -19.01 -7.85
C PRO A 124 -65.32 -18.94 -9.29
N ASN A 125 -64.48 -19.20 -10.29
CA ASN A 125 -64.86 -19.24 -11.70
C ASN A 125 -65.51 -20.58 -12.13
N GLY A 126 -65.75 -21.50 -11.18
CA GLY A 126 -66.31 -22.83 -11.42
C GLY A 126 -65.32 -23.87 -11.93
N GLN A 127 -64.05 -23.50 -12.18
CA GLN A 127 -63.03 -24.45 -12.60
C GLN A 127 -62.57 -25.32 -11.44
N VAL A 128 -62.38 -26.61 -11.73
CA VAL A 128 -61.84 -27.57 -10.76
C VAL A 128 -60.32 -27.64 -10.91
N GLN A 129 -59.60 -27.18 -9.90
CA GLN A 129 -58.15 -27.33 -9.82
C GLN A 129 -57.83 -28.61 -9.05
N SER A 130 -57.06 -29.52 -9.66
CA SER A 130 -56.57 -30.74 -9.01
C SER A 130 -55.06 -30.66 -8.88
N LEU A 131 -54.56 -30.80 -7.65
CA LEU A 131 -53.15 -30.77 -7.32
C LEU A 131 -52.76 -32.14 -6.72
N ASN A 132 -51.85 -32.83 -7.38
CA ASN A 132 -51.13 -33.96 -6.79
C ASN A 132 -49.83 -33.42 -6.22
N GLN A 133 -49.63 -33.57 -4.92
CA GLN A 133 -48.47 -33.03 -4.23
C GLN A 133 -47.89 -34.06 -3.26
N LYS A 134 -46.62 -33.87 -2.91
CA LYS A 134 -46.00 -34.63 -1.81
C LYS A 134 -46.78 -34.36 -0.50
N CYS A 135 -46.86 -35.36 0.36
CA CYS A 135 -47.66 -35.32 1.59
C CYS A 135 -47.36 -34.10 2.49
N THR A 136 -46.11 -33.67 2.59
CA THR A 136 -45.68 -32.53 3.42
C THR A 136 -46.22 -31.18 2.94
N SER A 137 -46.38 -31.00 1.63
CA SER A 137 -46.97 -29.79 1.04
C SER A 137 -48.48 -29.74 1.31
N ILE A 138 -49.14 -30.90 1.27
CA ILE A 138 -50.59 -31.05 1.52
C ILE A 138 -50.95 -30.73 2.96
N ASP A 139 -50.12 -31.16 3.93
CA ASP A 139 -50.36 -30.86 5.35
C ASP A 139 -50.35 -29.35 5.61
N SER A 140 -49.40 -28.64 5.00
CA SER A 140 -49.27 -27.17 5.10
C SER A 140 -50.47 -26.47 4.44
N GLU A 141 -50.88 -26.93 3.26
CA GLU A 141 -52.02 -26.41 2.52
C GLU A 141 -53.35 -26.66 3.25
N LEU A 142 -53.51 -27.83 3.88
CA LEU A 142 -54.67 -28.16 4.71
C LEU A 142 -54.75 -27.31 5.98
N ALA A 143 -53.64 -27.07 6.66
CA ALA A 143 -53.61 -26.20 7.84
C ALA A 143 -54.10 -24.78 7.50
N ILE A 144 -53.71 -24.25 6.34
CA ILE A 144 -54.19 -22.96 5.82
C ILE A 144 -55.69 -23.05 5.48
N SER A 145 -56.10 -24.10 4.77
CA SER A 145 -57.49 -24.27 4.30
C SER A 145 -58.49 -24.46 5.43
N LEU A 146 -58.09 -25.17 6.50
CA LEU A 146 -58.89 -25.34 7.71
C LEU A 146 -58.80 -24.12 8.63
N GLY A 147 -57.74 -23.31 8.52
CA GLY A 147 -57.47 -22.17 9.40
C GLY A 147 -57.05 -22.58 10.81
N VAL A 148 -56.50 -23.78 10.96
CA VAL A 148 -56.10 -24.37 12.25
C VAL A 148 -54.74 -25.04 12.07
N SER A 149 -53.84 -24.87 13.06
CA SER A 149 -52.50 -25.45 13.01
C SER A 149 -52.54 -26.97 13.18
N LYS A 150 -51.53 -27.68 12.63
CA LYS A 150 -51.40 -29.13 12.77
C LYS A 150 -51.44 -29.59 14.24
N PRO A 151 -50.73 -28.97 15.20
CA PRO A 151 -50.79 -29.36 16.61
C PRO A 151 -52.19 -29.21 17.22
N VAL A 152 -53.00 -28.22 16.80
CA VAL A 152 -54.38 -28.08 17.29
C VAL A 152 -55.29 -29.17 16.70
N LEU A 153 -55.13 -29.50 15.42
CA LEU A 153 -55.85 -30.62 14.80
C LEU A 153 -55.51 -31.95 15.51
N GLU A 154 -54.26 -32.14 15.90
CA GLU A 154 -53.74 -33.38 16.48
C GLU A 154 -53.98 -33.54 17.98
N TYR A 155 -53.72 -32.51 18.79
CA TYR A 155 -53.80 -32.60 20.25
C TYR A 155 -55.14 -32.14 20.84
N VAL A 156 -55.95 -31.40 20.07
CA VAL A 156 -57.19 -30.79 20.57
C VAL A 156 -58.42 -31.29 19.80
N ILE A 157 -58.46 -31.15 18.47
CA ILE A 157 -59.67 -31.44 17.68
C ILE A 157 -59.85 -32.95 17.44
N PHE A 158 -58.83 -33.63 16.92
CA PHE A 158 -58.83 -35.07 16.65
C PHE A 158 -57.83 -35.80 17.54
N CYS A 159 -57.83 -35.43 18.83
CA CYS A 159 -57.00 -36.10 19.83
C CYS A 159 -57.32 -37.60 19.87
N HIS A 160 -56.28 -38.43 19.84
CA HIS A 160 -56.47 -39.87 19.91
C HIS A 160 -57.02 -40.28 21.27
N GLN A 161 -57.91 -41.27 21.32
CA GLN A 161 -58.57 -41.69 22.56
C GLN A 161 -57.56 -42.05 23.67
N GLU A 162 -56.51 -42.78 23.33
CA GLU A 162 -55.43 -43.17 24.26
C GLU A 162 -54.56 -42.00 24.73
N GLU A 163 -54.60 -40.87 24.01
CA GLU A 163 -53.82 -39.67 24.33
C GLU A 163 -54.68 -38.52 24.89
N SER A 164 -55.98 -38.72 25.06
CA SER A 164 -56.92 -37.68 25.50
C SER A 164 -56.57 -37.08 26.87
N ASN A 165 -55.88 -37.85 27.71
CA ASN A 165 -55.45 -37.43 29.04
C ASN A 165 -54.11 -36.68 29.03
N TRP A 166 -53.59 -36.29 27.86
CA TRP A 166 -52.31 -35.60 27.77
C TRP A 166 -52.15 -34.36 28.65
N PRO A 167 -53.20 -33.55 28.95
CA PRO A 167 -53.05 -32.41 29.84
C PRO A 167 -52.70 -32.80 31.29
N LEU A 168 -52.90 -34.06 31.66
CA LEU A 168 -52.61 -34.63 32.98
C LEU A 168 -51.27 -35.39 33.01
N MET A 169 -50.51 -35.40 31.91
CA MET A 169 -49.19 -36.03 31.85
C MET A 169 -48.13 -35.20 32.58
N GLU A 170 -46.91 -35.73 32.64
CA GLU A 170 -45.76 -35.02 33.22
C GLU A 170 -45.53 -33.64 32.57
N GLY A 171 -45.06 -32.69 33.38
CA GLY A 171 -44.94 -31.28 32.98
C GLY A 171 -44.08 -31.05 31.74
N LYS A 172 -43.08 -31.92 31.48
CA LYS A 172 -42.24 -31.84 30.28
C LYS A 172 -43.03 -32.10 28.99
N LEU A 173 -43.82 -33.18 28.96
CA LEU A 173 -44.63 -33.55 27.78
C LEU A 173 -45.78 -32.56 27.57
N VAL A 174 -46.41 -32.11 28.65
CA VAL A 174 -47.46 -31.08 28.60
C VAL A 174 -46.90 -29.77 28.03
N LYS A 175 -45.75 -29.31 28.54
CA LYS A 175 -45.08 -28.11 28.05
C LYS A 175 -44.74 -28.23 26.56
N GLN A 176 -44.21 -29.38 26.13
CA GLN A 176 -43.89 -29.60 24.73
C GLN A 176 -45.13 -29.44 23.83
N ARG A 177 -46.27 -30.07 24.17
CA ARG A 177 -47.52 -29.93 23.40
C ARG A 177 -48.02 -28.48 23.39
N PHE A 178 -47.92 -27.75 24.51
CA PHE A 178 -48.25 -26.33 24.55
C PHE A 178 -47.34 -25.47 23.66
N ASP A 179 -46.02 -25.69 23.71
CA ASP A 179 -45.05 -24.98 22.87
C ASP A 179 -45.33 -25.22 21.39
N GLU A 180 -45.72 -26.44 21.02
CA GLU A 180 -46.14 -26.79 19.65
C GLU A 180 -47.47 -26.13 19.26
N ILE A 181 -48.47 -26.11 20.14
CA ILE A 181 -49.77 -25.45 19.92
C ILE A 181 -49.61 -23.93 19.72
N PHE A 182 -48.83 -23.28 20.58
CA PHE A 182 -48.60 -21.84 20.52
C PHE A 182 -47.52 -21.43 19.51
N ALA A 183 -46.75 -22.38 18.99
CA ALA A 183 -45.65 -22.17 18.06
C ALA A 183 -44.68 -21.04 18.49
N SER A 184 -44.50 -20.86 19.80
CA SER A 184 -43.73 -19.77 20.41
C SER A 184 -42.25 -19.83 20.02
N ALA A 185 -41.73 -21.03 19.81
CA ALA A 185 -40.34 -21.29 19.40
C ALA A 185 -39.94 -20.57 18.11
N ARG A 186 -40.88 -20.34 17.17
CA ARG A 186 -40.58 -19.61 15.92
C ARG A 186 -40.22 -18.16 16.20
N TYR A 187 -40.95 -17.51 17.12
CA TYR A 187 -40.68 -16.13 17.49
C TYR A 187 -39.40 -15.99 18.33
N VAL A 188 -39.11 -16.99 19.18
CA VAL A 188 -37.85 -17.04 19.93
C VAL A 188 -36.65 -17.11 18.98
N LYS A 189 -36.69 -18.00 17.97
CA LYS A 189 -35.63 -18.10 16.95
C LYS A 189 -35.45 -16.81 16.16
N ALA A 190 -36.56 -16.21 15.70
CA ALA A 190 -36.49 -14.93 14.98
C ALA A 190 -35.87 -13.81 15.83
N LEU A 191 -36.20 -13.76 17.14
CA LEU A 191 -35.58 -12.82 18.07
C LEU A 191 -34.08 -13.07 18.26
N GLU A 192 -33.65 -14.33 18.32
CA GLU A 192 -32.24 -14.70 18.40
C GLU A 192 -31.47 -14.26 17.15
N GLU A 193 -32.03 -14.46 15.95
CA GLU A 193 -31.45 -14.00 14.69
C GLU A 193 -31.31 -12.46 14.66
N VAL A 194 -32.37 -11.73 15.04
CA VAL A 194 -32.34 -10.26 15.12
C VAL A 194 -31.29 -9.78 16.12
N ARG A 195 -31.15 -10.43 17.28
CA ARG A 195 -30.09 -10.13 18.25
C ARG A 195 -28.70 -10.40 17.69
N GLY A 196 -28.54 -11.48 16.93
CA GLY A 196 -27.31 -11.82 16.22
C GLY A 196 -26.91 -10.72 15.23
N LEU A 197 -27.85 -10.30 14.37
CA LEU A 197 -27.64 -9.21 13.42
C LEU A 197 -27.27 -7.89 14.11
N LYS A 198 -27.97 -7.53 15.18
CA LYS A 198 -27.65 -6.33 15.96
C LYS A 198 -26.19 -6.37 16.43
N LYS A 199 -25.72 -7.49 16.98
CA LYS A 199 -24.33 -7.64 17.45
C LYS A 199 -23.32 -7.45 16.32
N ILE A 200 -23.61 -7.95 15.12
CA ILE A 200 -22.75 -7.78 13.93
C ILE A 200 -22.68 -6.30 13.54
N TYR A 201 -23.82 -5.62 13.45
CA TYR A 201 -23.86 -4.19 13.11
C TYR A 201 -23.19 -3.32 14.18
N ASP A 202 -23.40 -3.60 15.46
CA ASP A 202 -22.72 -2.89 16.56
C ASP A 202 -21.19 -3.03 16.44
N GLN A 203 -20.69 -4.18 16.00
CA GLN A 203 -19.26 -4.40 15.77
C GLN A 203 -18.74 -3.68 14.52
N GLN A 204 -19.53 -3.67 13.44
CA GLN A 204 -19.20 -2.91 12.22
C GLN A 204 -19.12 -1.42 12.50
N VAL A 205 -20.11 -0.85 13.21
CA VAL A 205 -20.13 0.57 13.59
C VAL A 205 -18.86 0.93 14.37
N LYS A 206 -18.47 0.13 15.36
CA LYS A 206 -17.23 0.36 16.12
C LYS A 206 -15.98 0.34 15.24
N SER A 207 -15.90 -0.58 14.28
CA SER A 207 -14.77 -0.66 13.36
C SER A 207 -14.72 0.55 12.44
N THR A 208 -15.86 0.95 11.87
CA THR A 208 -15.98 2.11 11.00
C THR A 208 -15.68 3.41 11.74
N ASP A 209 -16.14 3.56 12.98
CA ASP A 209 -15.83 4.74 13.80
C ASP A 209 -14.33 4.86 14.08
N ALA A 210 -13.65 3.74 14.37
CA ALA A 210 -12.21 3.72 14.56
C ALA A 210 -11.44 4.08 13.27
N GLU A 211 -11.86 3.53 12.13
CA GLU A 211 -11.28 3.84 10.82
C GLU A 211 -11.50 5.31 10.44
N LEU A 212 -12.69 5.84 10.70
CA LEU A 212 -13.03 7.23 10.43
C LEU A 212 -12.21 8.18 11.30
N ALA A 213 -11.96 7.85 12.57
CA ALA A 213 -11.07 8.62 13.44
C ALA A 213 -9.64 8.65 12.89
N HIS A 214 -9.11 7.52 12.44
CA HIS A 214 -7.78 7.44 11.82
C HIS A 214 -7.70 8.26 10.52
N LEU A 215 -8.70 8.12 9.62
CA LEU A 215 -8.74 8.86 8.37
C LEU A 215 -8.84 10.38 8.58
N ARG A 216 -9.55 10.83 9.62
CA ARG A 216 -9.57 12.24 10.01
C ARG A 216 -8.19 12.75 10.40
N GLN A 217 -7.44 11.99 11.19
CA GLN A 217 -6.08 12.37 11.57
C GLN A 217 -5.16 12.46 10.35
N VAL A 218 -5.19 11.45 9.46
CA VAL A 218 -4.37 11.45 8.24
C VAL A 218 -4.71 12.64 7.34
N LYS A 219 -6.00 12.99 7.23
CA LYS A 219 -6.43 14.18 6.47
C LYS A 219 -5.87 15.47 7.08
N GLU A 220 -5.97 15.64 8.41
CA GLU A 220 -5.44 16.81 9.12
C GLU A 220 -3.92 16.98 8.87
N GLU A 221 -3.17 15.88 8.94
CA GLU A 221 -1.73 15.87 8.67
C GLU A 221 -1.41 16.19 7.20
N ALA A 222 -2.19 15.65 6.25
CA ALA A 222 -2.04 15.95 4.83
C ALA A 222 -2.34 17.43 4.52
N ASP A 223 -3.40 17.97 5.11
CA ASP A 223 -3.77 19.38 4.97
C ASP A 223 -2.68 20.29 5.55
N SER A 224 -2.10 19.94 6.72
CA SER A 224 -0.97 20.67 7.31
C SER A 224 0.26 20.67 6.40
N LYS A 225 0.67 19.49 5.90
CA LYS A 225 1.82 19.38 5.00
C LYS A 225 1.60 20.12 3.68
N SER A 226 0.37 20.14 3.18
CA SER A 226 0.00 20.89 1.97
C SER A 226 0.15 22.40 2.19
N ARG A 227 -0.27 22.92 3.35
CA ARG A 227 -0.05 24.32 3.73
C ARG A 227 1.44 24.65 3.83
N ASP A 228 2.23 23.82 4.51
CA ASP A 228 3.67 24.01 4.65
C ASP A 228 4.38 24.00 3.29
N LEU A 229 3.98 23.12 2.39
CA LEU A 229 4.53 23.05 1.02
C LEU A 229 4.21 24.32 0.23
N ALA A 230 2.97 24.83 0.34
CA ALA A 230 2.57 26.07 -0.30
C ALA A 230 3.38 27.25 0.21
N GLU A 231 3.56 27.36 1.53
CA GLU A 231 4.38 28.42 2.14
C GLU A 231 5.85 28.33 1.71
N LYS A 232 6.44 27.13 1.74
CA LYS A 232 7.83 26.91 1.31
C LYS A 232 8.03 27.25 -0.17
N LYS A 233 7.05 26.97 -1.04
CA LYS A 233 7.10 27.36 -2.46
C LYS A 233 7.13 28.88 -2.64
N VAL A 234 6.32 29.61 -1.88
CA VAL A 234 6.32 31.08 -1.89
C VAL A 234 7.65 31.64 -1.40
N ARG A 235 8.23 31.07 -0.34
CA ARG A 235 9.56 31.48 0.13
C ARG A 235 10.66 31.17 -0.88
N LEU A 236 10.59 30.01 -1.54
CA LEU A 236 11.55 29.63 -2.58
C LEU A 236 11.53 30.61 -3.74
N SER A 237 10.34 30.98 -4.25
CA SER A 237 10.25 31.96 -5.33
C SER A 237 10.76 33.34 -4.93
N ALA A 238 10.57 33.75 -3.67
CA ALA A 238 11.16 34.98 -3.14
C ALA A 238 12.69 34.93 -3.10
N TYR A 239 13.29 33.81 -2.63
CA TYR A 239 14.73 33.64 -2.61
C TYR A 239 15.35 33.53 -4.01
N GLU A 240 14.66 32.90 -4.97
CA GLU A 240 15.10 32.86 -6.37
C GLU A 240 15.12 34.26 -6.99
N GLU A 241 14.11 35.08 -6.69
CA GLU A 241 14.06 36.49 -7.13
C GLU A 241 15.17 37.34 -6.49
N GLU A 242 15.42 37.19 -5.18
CA GLU A 242 16.54 37.85 -4.51
C GLU A 242 17.89 37.43 -5.08
N LYS A 243 18.08 36.12 -5.29
CA LYS A 243 19.30 35.59 -5.92
C LYS A 243 19.48 36.21 -7.30
N ARG A 244 18.44 36.27 -8.13
CA ARG A 244 18.51 36.90 -9.46
C ARG A 244 18.98 38.36 -9.37
N LYS A 245 18.37 39.15 -8.48
CA LYS A 245 18.76 40.57 -8.27
C LYS A 245 20.20 40.73 -7.80
N VAL A 246 20.68 39.84 -6.93
CA VAL A 246 22.08 39.88 -6.48
C VAL A 246 23.02 39.52 -7.62
N THR A 247 22.73 38.46 -8.38
CA THR A 247 23.53 38.06 -9.55
C THR A 247 23.59 39.16 -10.61
N GLU A 248 22.45 39.80 -10.95
CA GLU A 248 22.40 40.94 -11.88
C GLU A 248 23.26 42.13 -11.43
N ARG A 249 23.44 42.33 -10.11
CA ARG A 249 24.33 43.37 -9.56
C ARG A 249 25.80 42.96 -9.51
N LEU A 250 26.06 41.66 -9.43
CA LEU A 250 27.41 41.10 -9.29
C LEU A 250 28.14 41.06 -10.63
N GLU A 251 27.44 40.72 -11.72
CA GLU A 251 28.00 40.70 -13.08
C GLU A 251 28.72 42.00 -13.50
N PRO A 252 28.13 43.21 -13.36
CA PRO A 252 28.83 44.44 -13.74
C PRO A 252 29.99 44.78 -12.80
N LEU A 253 29.92 44.37 -11.53
CA LEU A 253 31.02 44.55 -10.57
C LEU A 253 32.20 43.64 -10.94
N GLU A 254 31.95 42.37 -11.26
CA GLU A 254 32.99 41.44 -11.75
C GLU A 254 33.61 41.95 -13.05
N ALA A 255 32.81 42.43 -14.01
CA ALA A 255 33.31 43.01 -15.24
C ALA A 255 34.16 44.28 -15.00
N ALA A 256 33.74 45.14 -14.06
CA ALA A 256 34.50 46.32 -13.68
C ALA A 256 35.81 45.95 -12.97
N LEU A 257 35.79 44.94 -12.12
CA LEU A 257 36.96 44.47 -11.38
C LEU A 257 38.00 43.86 -12.33
N ALA A 258 37.58 43.03 -13.28
CA ALA A 258 38.45 42.50 -14.33
C ALA A 258 39.09 43.63 -15.16
N LYS A 259 38.34 44.70 -15.46
CA LYS A 259 38.87 45.88 -16.16
C LYS A 259 39.90 46.63 -15.31
N TYR A 260 39.65 46.79 -14.02
CA TYR A 260 40.62 47.43 -13.12
C TYR A 260 41.89 46.59 -12.95
N GLU A 261 41.78 45.25 -12.91
CA GLU A 261 42.93 44.36 -12.89
C GLU A 261 43.77 44.50 -14.17
N GLU A 262 43.14 44.58 -15.35
CA GLU A 262 43.84 44.83 -16.61
C GLU A 262 44.55 46.20 -16.61
N GLN A 263 43.88 47.24 -16.12
CA GLN A 263 44.50 48.56 -15.97
C GLN A 263 45.67 48.55 -14.98
N LEU A 264 45.56 47.81 -13.87
CA LEU A 264 46.62 47.67 -12.89
C LEU A 264 47.84 46.95 -13.51
N GLU A 265 47.63 45.90 -14.30
CA GLU A 265 48.71 45.27 -15.06
C GLU A 265 49.40 46.25 -16.01
N GLN A 266 48.63 47.08 -16.73
CA GLN A 266 49.20 48.09 -17.62
C GLN A 266 50.03 49.12 -16.86
N VAL A 267 49.52 49.60 -15.71
CA VAL A 267 50.25 50.54 -14.85
C VAL A 267 51.54 49.89 -14.33
N ASN A 268 51.49 48.64 -13.86
CA ASN A 268 52.68 47.92 -13.40
C ASN A 268 53.71 47.74 -14.52
N ARG A 269 53.29 47.46 -15.76
CA ARG A 269 54.19 47.40 -16.93
C ARG A 269 54.83 48.75 -17.22
N LEU A 270 54.04 49.84 -17.24
CA LEU A 270 54.55 51.19 -17.46
C LEU A 270 55.51 51.63 -16.34
N GLN A 271 55.21 51.28 -15.09
CA GLN A 271 56.08 51.54 -13.95
C GLN A 271 57.41 50.81 -14.09
N ALA A 272 57.40 49.53 -14.46
CA ALA A 272 58.63 48.77 -14.74
C ALA A 272 59.44 49.38 -15.89
N GLN A 273 58.78 49.87 -16.95
CA GLN A 273 59.44 50.59 -18.05
C GLN A 273 60.06 51.92 -17.59
N LEU A 274 59.35 52.69 -16.75
CA LEU A 274 59.84 53.94 -16.18
C LEU A 274 61.04 53.72 -15.27
N ASP A 275 61.01 52.69 -14.42
CA ASP A 275 62.10 52.37 -13.52
C ASP A 275 63.33 51.90 -14.29
N SER A 276 63.15 51.06 -15.31
CA SER A 276 64.24 50.68 -16.24
C SER A 276 64.82 51.90 -16.98
N GLY A 277 63.97 52.81 -17.47
CA GLY A 277 64.41 54.04 -18.13
C GLY A 277 65.14 54.99 -17.18
N ARG A 278 64.72 55.07 -15.91
CA ARG A 278 65.40 55.85 -14.87
C ARG A 278 66.77 55.27 -14.54
N GLU A 279 66.88 53.95 -14.42
CA GLU A 279 68.17 53.27 -14.24
C GLU A 279 69.11 53.54 -15.41
N GLN A 280 68.64 53.39 -16.66
CA GLN A 280 69.42 53.72 -17.86
C GLN A 280 69.86 55.18 -17.86
N ARG A 281 68.99 56.12 -17.50
CA ARG A 281 69.34 57.54 -17.45
C ARG A 281 70.36 57.83 -16.34
N SER A 282 70.25 57.14 -15.20
CA SER A 282 71.20 57.27 -14.11
C SER A 282 72.56 56.67 -14.46
N SER A 283 72.63 55.57 -15.20
CA SER A 283 73.90 55.00 -15.66
C SER A 283 74.58 55.92 -16.67
N LEU A 284 73.85 56.39 -17.69
CA LEU A 284 74.34 57.36 -18.67
C LEU A 284 74.83 58.66 -18.01
N ALA A 285 74.12 59.18 -17.02
CA ALA A 285 74.55 60.36 -16.28
C ALA A 285 75.87 60.11 -15.52
N ARG A 286 76.02 58.92 -14.91
CA ARG A 286 77.26 58.49 -14.26
C ARG A 286 78.41 58.40 -15.26
N ASP A 287 78.16 57.80 -16.42
CA ASP A 287 79.16 57.67 -17.49
C ASP A 287 79.63 59.05 -17.98
N ILE A 288 78.71 60.00 -18.14
CA ILE A 288 79.03 61.40 -18.51
C ILE A 288 79.85 62.11 -17.43
N GLU A 289 79.49 61.93 -16.16
CA GLU A 289 80.22 62.53 -15.02
C GLU A 289 81.65 61.96 -14.93
N GLU A 290 81.81 60.65 -15.11
CA GLU A 290 83.11 59.97 -15.13
C GLU A 290 83.98 60.49 -16.29
N GLN A 291 83.42 60.57 -17.50
CA GLN A 291 84.10 61.16 -18.65
C GLN A 291 84.50 62.63 -18.44
N ARG A 292 83.66 63.43 -17.79
CA ARG A 292 83.98 64.83 -17.47
C ARG A 292 85.05 64.98 -16.40
N SER A 293 85.05 64.11 -15.40
CA SER A 293 86.03 64.13 -14.31
C SER A 293 87.45 63.72 -14.75
N GLY A 294 87.57 63.05 -15.90
CA GLY A 294 88.86 62.70 -16.52
C GLY A 294 89.48 63.80 -17.39
N ILE A 295 88.87 64.98 -17.51
CA ILE A 295 89.36 66.09 -18.35
C ILE A 295 89.98 67.17 -17.45
N ASP A 296 91.31 67.16 -17.31
CA ASP A 296 92.06 68.11 -16.46
C ASP A 296 92.24 69.51 -17.08
N SER A 297 92.00 69.67 -18.39
CA SER A 297 91.95 70.98 -19.05
C SER A 297 90.95 70.98 -20.21
N LEU A 298 89.91 71.80 -20.09
CA LEU A 298 88.97 72.02 -21.19
C LEU A 298 89.69 72.77 -22.31
N PHE A 299 89.69 72.21 -23.51
CA PHE A 299 90.21 72.90 -24.68
C PHE A 299 89.23 74.00 -25.10
N GLU A 300 89.61 75.27 -24.89
CA GLU A 300 88.87 76.43 -25.36
C GLU A 300 89.33 76.78 -26.79
N GLY A 301 88.73 76.14 -27.78
CA GLY A 301 88.92 76.39 -29.21
C GLY A 301 87.83 75.71 -30.03
N ASP A 302 87.71 76.06 -31.31
CA ASP A 302 86.84 75.40 -32.28
C ASP A 302 87.41 74.02 -32.70
N ASP A 303 86.55 73.12 -33.19
CA ASP A 303 86.89 71.72 -33.48
C ASP A 303 88.11 71.59 -34.42
N GLU A 304 88.27 72.51 -35.39
CA GLU A 304 89.44 72.57 -36.28
C GLU A 304 90.77 72.90 -35.56
N ALA A 305 90.72 73.76 -34.54
CA ALA A 305 91.89 74.09 -33.73
C ALA A 305 92.31 72.93 -32.80
N LEU A 306 91.36 72.11 -32.35
CA LEU A 306 91.62 70.91 -31.54
C LEU A 306 92.30 69.82 -32.37
N GLU A 307 91.83 69.58 -33.60
CA GLU A 307 92.45 68.60 -34.51
C GLU A 307 93.89 69.00 -34.88
N THR A 308 94.14 70.29 -35.11
CA THR A 308 95.49 70.80 -35.41
C THR A 308 96.45 70.61 -34.22
N ARG A 309 95.96 70.79 -32.98
CA ARG A 309 96.75 70.61 -31.75
C ARG A 309 96.97 69.13 -31.42
N LEU A 310 95.98 68.27 -31.65
CA LEU A 310 96.15 66.81 -31.55
C LEU A 310 97.19 66.29 -32.56
N ALA A 311 97.18 66.81 -33.80
CA ALA A 311 98.16 66.46 -34.81
C ALA A 311 99.58 66.96 -34.49
N SER A 312 99.72 68.15 -33.87
CA SER A 312 101.03 68.65 -33.44
C SER A 312 101.58 67.87 -32.25
N VAL A 313 100.74 67.55 -31.26
CA VAL A 313 101.13 66.75 -30.08
C VAL A 313 101.50 65.33 -30.49
N ALA A 314 100.75 64.69 -31.39
CA ALA A 314 101.11 63.37 -31.91
C ALA A 314 102.46 63.36 -32.65
N LYS A 315 102.84 64.49 -33.29
CA LYS A 315 104.12 64.63 -33.98
C LYS A 315 105.28 64.90 -33.00
N GLU A 316 105.04 65.69 -31.96
CA GLU A 316 106.00 65.93 -30.86
C GLU A 316 106.25 64.66 -30.02
N ASP A 317 105.21 63.88 -29.71
CA ASP A 317 105.34 62.60 -28.99
C ASP A 317 106.16 61.58 -29.80
N ALA A 318 105.94 61.47 -31.11
CA ALA A 318 106.74 60.60 -31.98
C ALA A 318 108.22 61.02 -32.05
N GLU A 319 108.51 62.32 -32.01
CA GLU A 319 109.89 62.85 -31.95
C GLU A 319 110.54 62.61 -30.58
N LEU A 320 109.77 62.76 -29.48
CA LEU A 320 110.20 62.51 -28.11
C LEU A 320 110.48 61.04 -27.85
N ASP A 321 109.64 60.12 -28.34
CA ASP A 321 109.86 58.67 -28.25
C ASP A 321 111.13 58.24 -28.99
N SER A 322 111.37 58.82 -30.18
CA SER A 322 112.61 58.60 -30.95
C SER A 322 113.84 59.12 -30.19
N ARG A 323 113.72 60.28 -29.52
CA ARG A 323 114.79 60.86 -28.69
C ARG A 323 115.06 60.03 -27.43
N LEU A 324 114.01 59.54 -26.75
CA LEU A 324 114.11 58.67 -25.58
C LEU A 324 114.75 57.32 -25.93
N ALA A 325 114.40 56.74 -27.09
CA ALA A 325 115.04 55.52 -27.57
C ALA A 325 116.54 55.71 -27.85
N LYS A 326 116.95 56.89 -28.33
CA LYS A 326 118.36 57.24 -28.58
C LYS A 326 119.13 57.46 -27.27
N LEU A 327 118.58 58.26 -26.36
CA LEU A 327 119.14 58.54 -25.04
C LEU A 327 119.29 57.29 -24.18
N ARG A 328 118.35 56.33 -24.27
CA ARG A 328 118.48 55.02 -23.58
C ARG A 328 119.67 54.22 -24.10
N ARG A 329 119.92 54.21 -25.42
CA ARG A 329 121.10 53.54 -26.00
C ARG A 329 122.41 54.22 -25.58
N ASP A 330 122.44 55.54 -25.54
CA ASP A 330 123.62 56.29 -25.12
C ASP A 330 123.91 56.09 -23.62
N LEU A 331 122.87 55.99 -22.79
CA LEU A 331 122.99 55.69 -21.35
C LEU A 331 123.56 54.28 -21.09
N ASP A 332 123.11 53.27 -21.85
CA ASP A 332 123.63 51.90 -21.72
C ASP A 332 125.09 51.81 -22.18
N SER A 333 125.48 52.57 -23.21
CA SER A 333 126.88 52.69 -23.64
C SER A 333 127.76 53.38 -22.59
N ALA A 334 127.27 54.43 -21.94
CA ALA A 334 128.00 55.14 -20.90
C ALA A 334 128.20 54.27 -19.65
N ARG A 335 127.18 53.50 -19.24
CA ARG A 335 127.28 52.54 -18.11
C ARG A 335 128.29 51.43 -18.36
N ALA A 336 128.39 50.95 -19.60
CA ALA A 336 129.43 49.97 -19.98
C ALA A 336 130.85 50.57 -19.85
N SER A 337 131.02 51.85 -20.20
CA SER A 337 132.30 52.57 -20.05
C SER A 337 132.64 52.87 -18.58
N GLU A 338 131.65 53.19 -17.75
CA GLU A 338 131.82 53.45 -16.32
C GLU A 338 132.29 52.19 -15.59
N SER A 339 131.68 51.03 -15.87
CA SER A 339 132.09 49.74 -15.32
C SER A 339 133.54 49.36 -15.70
N ALA A 340 133.98 49.71 -16.91
CA ALA A 340 135.36 49.48 -17.35
C ALA A 340 136.37 50.38 -16.62
N LEU A 341 136.01 51.65 -16.36
CA LEU A 341 136.85 52.61 -15.64
C LEU A 341 136.90 52.33 -14.12
N GLU A 342 135.81 51.84 -13.51
CA GLU A 342 135.80 51.40 -12.11
C GLU A 342 136.75 50.21 -11.88
N ALA A 343 136.78 49.25 -12.81
CA ALA A 343 137.74 48.15 -12.76
C ALA A 343 139.21 48.63 -12.83
N GLN A 344 139.46 49.71 -13.57
CA GLN A 344 140.78 50.34 -13.66
C GLN A 344 141.14 51.12 -12.40
N ALA A 345 140.19 51.86 -11.80
CA ALA A 345 140.38 52.62 -10.58
C ALA A 345 140.63 51.72 -9.35
N GLN A 346 139.98 50.56 -9.26
CA GLN A 346 140.22 49.58 -8.19
C GLN A 346 141.63 48.98 -8.24
N ALA A 347 142.18 48.74 -9.43
CA ALA A 347 143.56 48.23 -9.55
C ALA A 347 144.60 49.28 -9.14
N LEU A 348 144.41 50.54 -9.55
CA LEU A 348 145.26 51.67 -9.13
C LEU A 348 145.17 51.95 -7.63
N ALA A 349 144.01 51.73 -6.99
CA ALA A 349 143.86 51.81 -5.53
C ALA A 349 144.66 50.73 -4.77
N VAL A 350 144.81 49.53 -5.34
CA VAL A 350 145.68 48.48 -4.79
C VAL A 350 147.16 48.91 -4.87
N GLU A 351 147.54 49.60 -5.94
CA GLU A 351 148.90 50.12 -6.13
C GLU A 351 149.22 51.27 -5.15
N LEU A 352 148.25 52.15 -4.90
CA LEU A 352 148.34 53.28 -3.96
C LEU A 352 148.42 52.81 -2.49
N GLY A 353 147.69 51.74 -2.14
CA GLY A 353 147.80 51.10 -0.82
C GLY A 353 149.19 50.50 -0.55
N ARG A 354 149.84 49.94 -1.59
CA ARG A 354 151.21 49.43 -1.49
C ARG A 354 152.22 50.54 -1.21
N LEU A 355 152.04 51.71 -1.85
CA LEU A 355 152.92 52.87 -1.71
C LEU A 355 152.71 53.66 -0.39
N GLN A 356 151.49 53.65 0.17
CA GLN A 356 151.21 54.23 1.50
C GLN A 356 151.84 53.40 2.63
N GLN A 357 151.91 52.07 2.49
CA GLN A 357 152.59 51.20 3.46
C GLN A 357 154.11 51.40 3.50
N GLU A 358 154.72 51.85 2.40
CA GLU A 358 156.14 52.22 2.33
C GLU A 358 156.41 53.59 3.00
N ARG A 359 155.40 54.46 3.12
CA ARG A 359 155.52 55.77 3.77
C ARG A 359 155.41 55.70 5.29
N ASP A 360 154.56 54.82 5.82
CA ASP A 360 154.31 54.68 7.27
C ASP A 360 155.38 53.86 8.02
N ARG A 361 156.45 53.42 7.35
CA ARG A 361 157.64 52.78 7.99
C ARG A 361 158.86 53.69 8.07
N ALA A 362 158.75 54.93 7.59
CA ALA A 362 159.81 55.94 7.62
C ALA A 362 159.62 57.03 8.70
N GLU A 363 158.64 56.84 9.58
CA GLU A 363 158.49 57.51 10.90
C GLU A 363 158.54 56.43 11.99
#